data_AF-A0A4Y2GYM6-F1
#
_entry.id   AF-A0A4Y2GYM6-F1
#
_cell.length_a   1.000
_cell.length_b   1.000
_cell.length_c   1.000
_cell.angle_alpha   90.00
_cell.angle_beta   90.00
_cell.angle_gamma   90.00
#
_symmetry.space_group_name_H-M   'P 1'
#
loop_
_entity.id
_entity.type
_entity.pdbx_description
1 polymer ?
#
loop_
_entity_poly.entity_id
_entity_poly.type
_entity_poly.pdbx_seq_one_letter_code
_entity_poly.pdbx_strand_id
1 'polypeptide(L)'
;MAALYKNPPENLTFSTPCNWLKWKMRFERYRIASGLSTKTGNEQINSLLYIMEEQAEDIFSSFGLSDTGQDDFDIVLKKFNDHFVVKKNAIF
;
A
#
# COMPACT_ATOMS: atom_id res chain seq x y z
N MET A 1 14.70 23.59 -15.69
CA MET A 1 14.46 22.47 -14.76
C MET A 1 12.97 22.37 -14.51
N ALA A 2 12.27 21.42 -15.13
CA ALA A 2 10.83 21.24 -14.92
C ALA A 2 10.61 20.28 -13.75
N ALA A 3 10.05 20.77 -12.65
CA ALA A 3 9.56 19.93 -11.57
C ALA A 3 8.35 19.12 -12.09
N LEU A 4 8.53 17.82 -12.30
CA LEU A 4 7.46 16.91 -12.65
C LEU A 4 6.57 16.73 -11.40
N TYR A 5 5.55 17.56 -11.28
CA TYR A 5 4.44 17.38 -10.34
C TYR A 5 3.66 16.13 -10.78
N LYS A 6 4.14 14.94 -10.41
CA LYS A 6 3.36 13.72 -10.53
C LYS A 6 2.25 13.80 -9.49
N ASN A 7 1.06 14.18 -9.95
CA ASN A 7 -0.17 14.02 -9.18
C ASN A 7 -0.18 12.61 -8.54
N PRO A 8 -0.54 12.48 -7.24
CA PRO A 8 -0.73 11.18 -6.63
C PRO A 8 -1.73 10.37 -7.45
N PRO A 9 -1.55 9.04 -7.54
CA PRO A 9 -2.41 8.19 -8.35
C PRO A 9 -3.87 8.33 -7.92
N GLU A 10 -4.74 8.43 -8.92
CA GLU A 10 -6.20 8.54 -8.83
C GLU A 10 -6.83 7.72 -7.68
N ASN A 11 -7.76 8.35 -6.97
CA ASN A 11 -8.44 7.88 -5.76
C ASN A 11 -8.86 6.41 -5.88
N LEU A 12 -8.45 5.61 -4.91
CA LEU A 12 -8.85 4.21 -4.82
C LEU A 12 -10.31 4.11 -4.36
N THR A 13 -11.17 3.62 -5.24
CA THR A 13 -12.44 3.03 -4.79
C THR A 13 -12.18 1.60 -4.34
N PHE A 14 -12.09 1.40 -3.02
CA PHE A 14 -11.86 0.10 -2.38
C PHE A 14 -13.00 -0.92 -2.54
N SER A 15 -14.10 -0.55 -3.21
CA SER A 15 -15.30 -1.40 -3.34
C SER A 15 -15.09 -2.69 -4.15
N THR A 16 -13.93 -2.92 -4.77
CA THR A 16 -13.70 -4.14 -5.56
C THR A 16 -12.34 -4.80 -5.26
N PRO A 17 -12.30 -6.01 -4.66
CA PRO A 17 -11.09 -6.83 -4.49
C PRO A 17 -10.37 -7.18 -5.81
N CYS A 18 -11.02 -6.95 -6.95
CA CYS A 18 -10.42 -7.05 -8.29
C CYS A 18 -9.31 -6.02 -8.55
N ASN A 19 -9.29 -4.91 -7.81
CA ASN A 19 -8.38 -3.79 -8.08
C ASN A 19 -7.09 -3.76 -7.25
N TRP A 20 -6.93 -4.61 -6.23
CA TRP A 20 -5.72 -4.61 -5.39
C TRP A 20 -4.43 -4.81 -6.20
N LEU A 21 -4.36 -5.83 -7.07
CA LEU A 21 -3.16 -6.11 -7.86
C LEU A 21 -2.80 -4.95 -8.81
N LYS A 22 -3.82 -4.35 -9.45
CA LYS A 22 -3.63 -3.19 -10.34
C LYS A 22 -3.17 -1.97 -9.55
N TRP A 23 -3.73 -1.76 -8.37
CA TRP A 23 -3.34 -0.66 -7.49
C TRP A 23 -1.93 -0.85 -6.94
N LYS A 24 -1.59 -2.03 -6.42
CA LYS A 24 -0.25 -2.37 -5.94
C LYS A 24 0.79 -2.04 -7.01
N MET A 25 0.55 -2.46 -8.27
CA MET A 25 1.45 -2.11 -9.38
C MET A 25 1.56 -0.59 -9.63
N ARG A 26 0.46 0.16 -9.49
CA ARG A 26 0.49 1.65 -9.59
C ARG A 26 1.27 2.27 -8.44
N PHE A 27 1.06 1.80 -7.22
CA PHE A 27 1.77 2.26 -6.03
C PHE A 27 3.26 1.96 -6.12
N GLU A 28 3.67 0.76 -6.53
CA GLU A 28 5.09 0.43 -6.71
C GLU A 28 5.76 1.33 -7.77
N ARG A 29 5.07 1.63 -8.88
CA ARG A 29 5.55 2.60 -9.88
C ARG A 29 5.65 4.01 -9.31
N TYR A 30 4.67 4.43 -8.50
CA TYR A 30 4.72 5.71 -7.80
C TYR A 30 5.91 5.74 -6.82
N ARG A 31 6.12 4.67 -6.05
CA ARG A 31 7.19 4.53 -5.07
C ARG A 31 8.58 4.68 -5.70
N ILE A 32 8.79 4.06 -6.86
CA ILE A 32 10.03 4.20 -7.62
C ILE A 32 10.14 5.61 -8.21
N ALA A 33 9.10 6.09 -8.90
CA ALA A 33 9.19 7.36 -9.64
C ALA A 33 9.23 8.62 -8.76
N SER A 34 8.69 8.57 -7.55
CA SER A 34 8.75 9.66 -6.57
C SER A 34 10.03 9.63 -5.72
N GLY A 35 10.84 8.57 -5.83
CA GLY A 35 11.97 8.35 -4.93
C GLY A 35 11.56 7.86 -3.54
N LEU A 36 10.29 7.57 -3.28
CA LEU A 36 9.82 6.99 -2.02
C LEU A 36 10.52 5.65 -1.71
N SER A 37 10.92 4.89 -2.73
CA SER A 37 11.68 3.65 -2.56
C SER A 37 13.02 3.79 -1.82
N THR A 38 13.60 4.99 -1.76
CA THR A 38 14.87 5.25 -1.06
C THR A 38 14.68 5.84 0.33
N LYS A 39 13.43 6.06 0.75
CA LYS A 39 13.07 6.58 2.07
C LYS A 39 13.12 5.50 3.14
N THR A 40 13.04 5.89 4.41
CA THR A 40 12.94 4.93 5.52
C THR A 40 11.68 4.07 5.39
N GLY A 41 11.70 2.85 5.92
CA GLY A 41 10.54 1.97 5.82
C GLY A 41 9.27 2.58 6.44
N ASN A 42 9.41 3.25 7.58
CA ASN A 42 8.33 4.04 8.19
C ASN A 42 7.76 5.12 7.25
N GLU A 43 8.60 5.91 6.56
CA GLU A 43 8.12 6.90 5.58
C GLU A 43 7.35 6.24 4.41
N GLN A 44 7.83 5.08 3.95
CA GLN A 44 7.18 4.33 2.87
C GLN A 44 5.81 3.77 3.30
N ILE A 45 5.72 3.30 4.54
CA ILE A 45 4.51 2.72 5.12
C ILE A 45 3.48 3.81 5.41
N ASN A 46 3.87 4.93 6.04
CA ASN A 46 2.97 6.06 6.21
C ASN A 46 2.45 6.59 4.87
N SER A 47 3.30 6.64 3.83
CA SER A 47 2.85 7.02 2.49
C SER A 47 1.88 6.01 1.88
N LEU A 48 2.07 4.71 2.14
CA LEU A 48 1.16 3.65 1.74
C LEU A 48 -0.22 3.84 2.40
N LEU A 49 -0.25 4.00 3.72
CA LEU A 49 -1.47 4.20 4.49
C LEU A 49 -2.19 5.47 4.06
N TYR A 50 -1.46 6.58 3.90
CA TYR A 50 -2.00 7.85 3.45
C TYR A 50 -2.68 7.76 2.07
N ILE A 51 -2.05 7.09 1.10
CA ILE A 51 -2.62 6.92 -0.26
C ILE A 51 -3.80 5.94 -0.27
N MET A 52 -3.83 5.01 0.69
CA MET A 52 -4.92 4.07 0.87
C MET A 52 -6.07 4.60 1.76
N GLU A 53 -5.92 5.79 2.34
CA GLU A 53 -6.93 6.49 3.14
C GLU A 53 -7.43 5.67 4.35
N GLU A 54 -8.62 6.01 4.86
CA GLU A 54 -9.17 5.56 6.14
C GLU A 54 -9.23 4.03 6.29
N GLN A 55 -9.54 3.29 5.21
CA GLN A 55 -9.62 1.83 5.28
C GLN A 55 -8.27 1.16 5.51
N ALA A 56 -7.16 1.80 5.19
CA ALA A 56 -5.86 1.21 5.43
C ALA A 56 -5.47 1.22 6.90
N GLU A 57 -5.85 2.24 7.66
CA GLU A 57 -5.53 2.32 9.09
C GLU A 57 -6.20 1.20 9.88
N ASP A 58 -7.48 0.93 9.58
CA ASP A 58 -8.23 -0.18 10.19
C ASP A 58 -7.60 -1.54 9.86
N ILE A 59 -7.26 -1.75 8.58
CA ILE A 59 -6.64 -3.00 8.11
C ILE A 59 -5.24 -3.15 8.69
N PHE A 60 -4.44 -2.09 8.70
CA PHE A 60 -3.08 -2.09 9.23
C PHE A 60 -3.06 -2.40 10.72
N SER A 61 -3.96 -1.77 11.48
CA SER A 61 -4.16 -2.05 12.91
C SER A 61 -4.56 -3.51 13.17
N SER A 62 -5.31 -4.13 12.25
CA SER A 62 -5.71 -5.54 12.35
C SER A 62 -4.55 -6.53 12.18
N PHE A 63 -3.39 -6.12 11.63
CA PHE A 63 -2.27 -7.02 11.38
C PHE A 63 -1.49 -7.43 12.64
N GLY A 64 -1.60 -6.66 13.73
CA GLY A 64 -0.91 -6.95 14.99
C GLY A 64 0.60 -7.09 14.84
N LEU A 65 1.22 -6.26 13.99
CA LEU A 65 2.66 -6.31 13.73
C LEU A 65 3.44 -5.82 14.95
N SER A 66 4.56 -6.49 15.26
CA SER A 66 5.54 -5.99 16.23
C SER A 66 6.20 -4.69 15.75
N ASP A 67 6.76 -3.87 16.65
CA ASP A 67 7.42 -2.60 16.30
C ASP A 67 8.45 -2.77 15.17
N THR A 68 9.25 -3.85 15.20
CA THR A 68 10.22 -4.16 14.15
C THR A 68 9.61 -4.55 12.79
N GLY A 69 8.40 -5.11 12.79
CA GLY A 69 7.69 -5.51 11.57
C GLY A 69 6.85 -4.37 10.97
N GLN A 70 6.54 -3.34 11.74
CA GLN A 70 5.83 -2.14 11.30
C GLN A 70 6.73 -1.16 10.54
N ASP A 71 8.05 -1.32 10.62
CA ASP A 71 9.03 -0.51 9.88
C ASP A 71 9.52 -1.18 8.59
N ASP A 72 9.14 -2.43 8.33
CA ASP A 72 9.53 -3.16 7.12
C ASP A 72 8.43 -3.09 6.06
N PHE A 73 8.70 -2.34 4.99
CA PHE A 73 7.75 -2.12 3.92
C PHE A 73 7.32 -3.42 3.22
N ASP A 74 8.24 -4.37 3.04
CA ASP A 74 7.96 -5.62 2.34
C ASP A 74 7.07 -6.54 3.20
N ILE A 75 7.28 -6.55 4.52
CA ILE A 75 6.42 -7.26 5.48
C ILE A 75 5.00 -6.68 5.46
N VAL A 76 4.87 -5.35 5.55
CA VAL A 76 3.56 -4.67 5.54
C VAL A 76 2.83 -4.89 4.22
N LEU A 77 3.52 -4.73 3.09
CA LEU A 77 2.93 -4.94 1.77
C LEU A 77 2.47 -6.39 1.57
N LYS A 78 3.22 -7.36 2.11
CA LYS A 78 2.82 -8.77 2.10
C LYS A 78 1.54 -9.00 2.90
N LYS A 79 1.40 -8.42 4.09
CA LYS A 79 0.17 -8.53 4.90
C LYS A 79 -1.05 -7.95 4.21
N PHE A 80 -0.91 -6.78 3.58
CA PHE A 80 -1.97 -6.23 2.74
C PHE A 80 -2.30 -7.15 1.57
N ASN A 81 -1.29 -7.70 0.90
CA ASN A 81 -1.51 -8.63 -0.17
C ASN A 81 -2.27 -9.88 0.29
N ASP A 82 -1.90 -10.47 1.43
CA ASP A 82 -2.61 -11.62 2.00
C ASP A 82 -4.05 -11.24 2.35
N HIS A 83 -4.30 -10.08 2.96
CA HIS A 83 -5.66 -9.61 3.27
C HIS A 83 -6.56 -9.48 2.03
N PHE A 84 -6.04 -8.88 0.95
CA PHE A 84 -6.82 -8.64 -0.26
C PHE A 84 -6.87 -9.83 -1.23
N VAL A 85 -5.87 -10.72 -1.23
CA VAL A 85 -5.80 -11.89 -2.12
C VAL A 85 -6.50 -13.11 -1.50
N VAL A 86 -6.41 -13.33 -0.18
CA VAL A 86 -7.07 -14.48 0.49
C VAL A 86 -8.59 -14.44 0.32
N LYS A 87 -9.19 -13.25 0.23
CA LYS A 87 -10.64 -13.09 -0.05
C LYS A 87 -11.09 -13.64 -1.42
N LYS A 88 -10.20 -13.97 -2.35
CA LYS A 88 -10.57 -14.55 -3.67
C LYS A 88 -10.58 -16.08 -3.73
N ASN A 89 -10.00 -16.78 -2.76
CA ASN A 89 -9.90 -18.24 -2.78
C ASN A 89 -10.95 -18.96 -1.92
N ALA A 90 -11.96 -18.25 -1.40
CA ALA A 90 -13.17 -18.87 -0.87
C ALA A 90 -14.09 -19.24 -2.04
N ILE A 91 -13.78 -20.35 -2.70
CA ILE A 91 -14.68 -21.05 -3.61
C ILE A 91 -15.84 -21.59 -2.75
N PHE A 92 -17.05 -21.12 -3.00
CA PHE A 92 -18.30 -21.80 -2.61
C PHE A 92 -18.77 -22.66 -3.79
#